data_AF-A0A4P9XX07-F1
#
_entry.id   AF-A0A4P9XX07-F1
#
_cell.length_a   1.000
_cell.length_b   1.000
_cell.length_c   1.000
_cell.angle_alpha   90.00
_cell.angle_beta   90.00
_cell.angle_gamma   90.00
#
_symmetry.space_group_name_H-M   'P 1'
#
loop_
_entity.id
_entity.type
_entity.pdbx_description
1 polymer ?
#
loop_
_entity_poly.entity_id
_entity_poly.type
_entity_poly.pdbx_seq_one_letter_code
_entity_poly.pdbx_strand_id
1 'polypeptide(L)'
;MTAKIAESTLNNTLRDAGIDLSKYVGIDPTVVDLFPLSKVMGDWEYVYLSHAEEYRQIGAALVPVVVLLIRFTCNTLMAGKMLHKRRDSVFWLNLLQCVLGVAAAVCAIIRGLAPWAISCKGVSSSAEANVYVGTSAIVGILFVKAYYGTKHSRIVLCIGALAILLTFAVGLMSIWAMVTFEYGSGRCAMALDYRWIISKFVVDIASNVSLTGCFLYAIWLQTRNKKHHVSWLLFQDGLIYGFGVAVSNVATNAIVLNMHSLTFWHAHIYAVDYCIVSTLVCRQLWQARVRYARHRRTNRIKITEAGAAILLRRRR
;
A
#
# COMPACT_ATOMS: atom_id res chain seq x y z
N MET A 1 -0.42 -47.56 -15.29
CA MET A 1 -1.83 -47.73 -14.86
C MET A 1 -2.08 -47.13 -13.47
N THR A 2 -1.09 -47.05 -12.59
CA THR A 2 -1.14 -46.45 -11.25
C THR A 2 -1.32 -44.92 -11.23
N ALA A 3 -0.80 -44.18 -12.22
CA ALA A 3 -0.94 -42.72 -12.28
C ALA A 3 -2.39 -42.24 -12.48
N LYS A 4 -3.20 -42.96 -13.29
CA LYS A 4 -4.61 -42.59 -13.53
C LYS A 4 -5.52 -42.82 -12.32
N ILE A 5 -5.13 -43.72 -11.41
CA ILE A 5 -5.92 -44.01 -10.20
C ILE A 5 -5.68 -42.92 -9.15
N ALA A 6 -4.43 -42.44 -9.00
CA ALA A 6 -4.12 -41.33 -8.09
C ALA A 6 -4.88 -40.04 -8.47
N GLU A 7 -4.93 -39.72 -9.77
CA GLU A 7 -5.62 -38.53 -10.30
C GLU A 7 -7.14 -38.56 -10.05
N SER A 8 -7.77 -39.74 -10.19
CA SER A 8 -9.20 -39.91 -9.88
C SER A 8 -9.53 -39.80 -8.39
N THR A 9 -8.60 -40.18 -7.51
CA THR A 9 -8.85 -40.19 -6.06
C THR A 9 -8.68 -38.79 -5.47
N LEU A 10 -7.70 -38.02 -5.98
CA LEU A 10 -7.46 -36.63 -5.61
C LEU A 10 -8.64 -35.71 -6.01
N ASN A 11 -9.20 -35.93 -7.20
CA ASN A 11 -10.36 -35.16 -7.68
C ASN A 11 -11.61 -35.37 -6.81
N ASN A 12 -11.83 -36.57 -6.27
CA ASN A 12 -12.98 -36.84 -5.42
C ASN A 12 -12.82 -36.24 -4.01
N THR A 13 -11.61 -36.22 -3.45
CA THR A 13 -11.34 -35.61 -2.13
C THR A 13 -11.39 -34.08 -2.17
N LEU A 14 -10.92 -33.46 -3.26
CA LEU A 14 -11.08 -32.02 -3.49
C LEU A 14 -12.55 -31.59 -3.61
N ARG A 15 -13.37 -32.45 -4.22
CA ARG A 15 -14.82 -32.22 -4.39
C ARG A 15 -15.57 -32.28 -3.05
N ASP A 16 -15.16 -33.18 -2.16
CA ASP A 16 -15.73 -33.29 -0.80
C ASP A 16 -15.30 -32.15 0.14
N ALA A 17 -14.11 -31.57 -0.06
CA ALA A 17 -13.66 -30.40 0.71
C ALA A 17 -14.31 -29.08 0.25
N GLY A 18 -15.03 -29.09 -0.88
CA GLY A 18 -15.69 -27.91 -1.43
C GLY A 18 -14.75 -26.81 -1.95
N ILE A 19 -13.45 -27.11 -2.13
CA ILE A 19 -12.45 -26.14 -2.57
C ILE A 19 -12.31 -26.21 -4.09
N ASP A 20 -13.06 -25.37 -4.79
CA ASP A 20 -12.99 -25.21 -6.25
C ASP A 20 -11.73 -24.42 -6.66
N LEU A 21 -10.64 -25.14 -6.94
CA LEU A 21 -9.36 -24.57 -7.39
C LEU A 21 -9.38 -24.12 -8.87
N SER A 22 -10.43 -24.43 -9.64
CA SER A 22 -10.50 -24.12 -11.08
C SER A 22 -10.46 -22.62 -11.38
N LYS A 23 -10.73 -21.78 -10.38
CA LYS A 23 -10.72 -20.31 -10.49
C LYS A 23 -9.31 -19.70 -10.30
N TYR A 24 -8.35 -20.48 -9.81
CA TYR A 24 -6.97 -20.02 -9.61
C TYR A 24 -6.11 -20.44 -10.80
N VAL A 25 -6.01 -19.54 -11.78
CA VAL A 25 -5.19 -19.76 -12.97
C VAL A 25 -3.70 -19.74 -12.57
N GLY A 26 -2.96 -20.82 -12.87
CA GLY A 26 -1.52 -20.91 -12.63
C GLY A 26 -1.07 -21.70 -11.41
N ILE A 27 -2.00 -22.32 -10.69
CA ILE A 27 -1.68 -23.35 -9.71
C ILE A 27 -1.90 -24.68 -10.40
N ASP A 28 -0.82 -25.41 -10.69
CA ASP A 28 -0.94 -26.80 -11.13
C ASP A 28 -1.34 -27.66 -9.92
N PRO A 29 -2.57 -28.19 -9.87
CA PRO A 29 -3.04 -28.96 -8.71
C PRO A 29 -2.24 -30.25 -8.53
N THR A 30 -1.48 -30.70 -9.54
CA THR A 30 -0.61 -31.88 -9.44
C THR A 30 0.69 -31.59 -8.68
N VAL A 31 1.08 -30.32 -8.54
CA VAL A 31 2.28 -29.89 -7.80
C VAL A 31 1.94 -29.53 -6.35
N VAL A 32 0.67 -29.26 -6.07
CA VAL A 32 0.18 -29.03 -4.71
C VAL A 32 -0.22 -30.38 -4.12
N ASP A 33 0.72 -31.05 -3.42
CA ASP A 33 0.39 -32.20 -2.57
C ASP A 33 -0.58 -31.75 -1.47
N LEU A 34 -1.89 -31.81 -1.77
CA LEU A 34 -2.97 -31.53 -0.85
C LEU A 34 -3.10 -32.69 0.14
N PHE A 35 -2.33 -32.63 1.22
CA PHE A 35 -2.60 -33.47 2.39
C PHE A 35 -4.01 -33.14 2.93
N PRO A 36 -4.97 -34.10 2.95
CA PRO A 36 -6.39 -33.84 3.24
C PRO A 36 -6.72 -33.53 4.71
N LEU A 37 -5.71 -33.23 5.53
CA LEU A 37 -5.84 -32.89 6.94
C LEU A 37 -4.81 -31.80 7.29
N SER A 38 -5.15 -30.53 7.10
CA SER A 38 -4.42 -29.42 7.75
C SER A 38 -4.79 -29.25 9.22
N LYS A 39 -5.21 -30.33 9.90
CA LYS A 39 -4.91 -30.50 11.32
C LYS A 39 -3.45 -30.94 11.40
N VAL A 40 -2.53 -30.01 11.12
CA VAL A 40 -1.10 -30.17 11.44
C VAL A 40 -0.94 -30.00 12.95
N MET A 41 -1.48 -30.96 13.70
CA MET A 41 -0.90 -31.43 14.96
C MET A 41 0.09 -32.51 14.57
N GLY A 42 1.22 -32.10 14.00
CA GLY A 42 2.40 -32.93 13.84
C GLY A 42 3.52 -32.22 14.60
N ASP A 43 4.19 -32.93 15.49
CA ASP A 43 5.24 -32.39 16.35
C ASP A 43 6.28 -31.61 15.54
N TRP A 44 6.24 -30.29 15.66
CA TRP A 44 7.16 -29.33 15.02
C TRP A 44 8.57 -29.37 15.59
N GLU A 45 8.93 -30.41 16.34
CA GLU A 45 10.11 -30.32 17.21
C GLU A 45 11.42 -30.19 16.44
N TYR A 46 11.52 -30.59 15.17
CA TYR A 46 12.77 -30.41 14.43
C TYR A 46 12.55 -30.18 12.92
N VAL A 47 12.44 -28.92 12.51
CA VAL A 47 12.72 -28.56 11.11
C VAL A 47 14.22 -28.75 10.89
N TYR A 48 14.63 -29.94 10.45
CA TYR A 48 15.99 -30.21 10.02
C TYR A 48 16.24 -29.50 8.68
N LEU A 49 16.65 -28.23 8.74
CA LEU A 49 17.24 -27.49 7.62
C LEU A 49 18.59 -28.16 7.29
N SER A 50 18.51 -29.26 6.55
CA SER A 50 19.63 -30.18 6.34
C SER A 50 20.66 -29.62 5.34
N HIS A 51 20.31 -28.60 4.56
CA HIS A 51 21.14 -28.09 3.46
C HIS A 51 21.34 -26.57 3.55
N ALA A 52 22.58 -26.12 3.45
CA ALA A 52 22.95 -24.69 3.46
C ALA A 52 22.25 -23.86 2.36
N GLU A 53 21.83 -24.51 1.27
CA GLU A 53 21.09 -23.86 0.18
C GLU A 53 19.71 -23.37 0.61
N GLU A 54 19.02 -24.09 1.49
CA GLU A 54 17.70 -23.69 2.00
C GLU A 54 17.80 -22.42 2.85
N TYR A 55 18.83 -22.33 3.70
CA TYR A 55 19.14 -21.11 4.46
C TYR A 55 19.43 -19.92 3.55
N ARG A 56 20.18 -20.14 2.46
CA ARG A 56 20.49 -19.07 1.50
C ARG A 56 19.24 -18.55 0.81
N GLN A 57 18.31 -19.44 0.45
CA GLN A 57 17.03 -19.06 -0.15
C GLN A 57 16.14 -18.30 0.82
N ILE A 58 16.05 -18.72 2.09
CA ILE A 58 15.29 -18.01 3.14
C ILE A 58 15.88 -16.61 3.35
N GLY A 59 17.20 -16.52 3.49
CA GLY A 59 17.90 -15.25 3.64
C GLY A 59 17.61 -14.32 2.47
N ALA A 60 17.72 -14.82 1.23
CA ALA A 60 17.43 -14.04 0.03
C ALA A 60 15.97 -13.56 -0.03
N ALA A 61 15.00 -14.38 0.37
CA ALA A 61 13.59 -14.01 0.41
C ALA A 61 13.27 -13.00 1.52
N LEU A 62 14.01 -13.00 2.63
CA LEU A 62 13.84 -12.05 3.73
C LEU A 62 14.41 -10.66 3.43
N VAL A 63 15.47 -10.55 2.61
CA VAL A 63 16.08 -9.27 2.23
C VAL A 63 15.07 -8.21 1.78
N PRO A 64 14.17 -8.47 0.80
CA PRO A 64 13.18 -7.47 0.39
C PRO A 64 12.25 -7.08 1.54
N VAL A 65 11.82 -8.02 2.39
CA VAL A 65 10.94 -7.73 3.53
C VAL A 65 11.64 -6.84 4.57
N VAL A 66 12.93 -7.08 4.82
CA VAL A 66 13.75 -6.21 5.71
C VAL A 66 13.88 -4.81 5.13
N VAL A 67 14.10 -4.68 3.83
CA VAL A 67 14.14 -3.36 3.16
C VAL A 67 12.79 -2.65 3.30
N LEU A 68 11.68 -3.36 3.12
CA LEU A 68 10.33 -2.81 3.33
C LEU A 68 10.14 -2.35 4.78
N LEU A 69 10.56 -3.15 5.77
CA LEU A 69 10.48 -2.78 7.19
C LEU A 69 11.25 -1.50 7.49
N ILE A 70 12.49 -1.39 7.01
CA ILE A 70 13.32 -0.19 7.20
C ILE A 70 12.60 1.03 6.61
N ARG A 71 12.08 0.91 5.38
CA ARG A 71 11.37 2.01 4.70
C ARG A 71 10.09 2.41 5.44
N PHE A 72 9.23 1.47 5.84
CA PHE A 72 8.04 1.78 6.61
C PHE A 72 8.35 2.36 7.98
N THR A 73 9.41 1.91 8.64
CA THR A 73 9.87 2.50 9.91
C THR A 73 10.31 3.94 9.72
N CYS A 74 11.13 4.24 8.70
CA CYS A 74 11.50 5.61 8.36
C CYS A 74 10.28 6.49 8.07
N ASN A 75 9.32 5.97 7.29
CA ASN A 75 8.09 6.69 6.96
C ASN A 75 7.21 6.93 8.21
N THR A 76 7.12 5.96 9.11
CA THR A 76 6.39 6.06 10.39
C THR A 76 7.02 7.13 11.30
N LEU A 77 8.34 7.13 11.45
CA LEU A 77 9.04 8.15 12.25
C LEU A 77 8.84 9.56 11.68
N MET A 78 8.88 9.69 10.35
CA MET A 78 8.63 10.94 9.64
C MET A 78 7.17 11.40 9.81
N ALA A 79 6.20 10.48 9.69
CA ALA A 79 4.79 10.74 9.95
C ALA A 79 4.53 11.17 11.40
N GLY A 80 5.14 10.50 12.38
CA GLY A 80 5.06 10.84 13.79
C GLY A 80 5.60 12.25 14.08
N LYS A 81 6.75 12.62 13.49
CA LYS A 81 7.31 13.98 13.56
C LYS A 81 6.39 15.03 12.93
N MET A 82 5.57 14.68 11.94
CA MET A 82 4.54 15.55 11.36
C MET A 82 3.37 15.73 12.30
N LEU A 83 2.83 14.62 12.79
CA LEU A 83 1.66 14.60 13.67
C LEU A 83 1.92 15.32 15.01
N HIS A 84 3.10 15.13 15.61
CA HIS A 84 3.46 15.74 16.89
C HIS A 84 3.39 17.27 16.85
N LYS A 85 3.75 17.90 15.72
CA LYS A 85 3.72 19.36 15.61
C LYS A 85 2.39 19.91 15.08
N ARG A 86 1.56 19.09 14.41
CA ARG A 86 0.27 19.50 13.87
C ARG A 86 -0.69 18.30 13.81
N ARG A 87 -1.84 18.43 14.46
CA ARG A 87 -2.84 17.35 14.61
C ARG A 87 -3.95 17.41 13.55
N ASP A 88 -3.58 17.54 12.27
CA ASP A 88 -4.57 17.46 11.19
C ASP A 88 -4.88 15.99 10.86
N SER A 89 -6.12 15.69 10.42
CA SER A 89 -6.56 14.35 10.04
C SER A 89 -5.69 13.71 8.95
N VAL A 90 -5.12 14.50 8.03
CA VAL A 90 -4.21 14.02 6.98
C VAL A 90 -2.95 13.37 7.57
N PHE A 91 -2.42 13.91 8.67
CA PHE A 91 -1.25 13.33 9.33
C PHE A 91 -1.59 12.06 10.12
N TRP A 92 -2.81 11.97 10.65
CA TRP A 92 -3.33 10.73 11.25
C TRP A 92 -3.47 9.62 10.22
N LEU A 93 -4.07 9.91 9.07
CA LEU A 93 -4.17 8.93 7.97
C LEU A 93 -2.78 8.50 7.48
N ASN A 94 -1.83 9.44 7.38
CA ASN A 94 -0.46 9.13 6.96
C ASN A 94 0.30 8.31 8.02
N LEU A 95 0.04 8.52 9.31
CA LEU A 95 0.61 7.68 10.36
C LEU A 95 0.00 6.28 10.33
N LEU A 96 -1.33 6.18 10.22
CA LEU A 96 -2.06 4.92 10.17
C LEU A 96 -1.54 4.01 9.06
N GLN A 97 -1.45 4.52 7.82
CA GLN A 97 -0.99 3.73 6.66
C GLN A 97 0.48 3.26 6.83
N CYS A 98 1.36 4.08 7.40
CA CYS A 98 2.74 3.68 7.67
C CYS A 98 2.85 2.62 8.78
N VAL A 99 2.07 2.76 9.86
CA VAL A 99 2.05 1.80 10.98
C VAL A 99 1.55 0.43 10.52
N LEU A 100 0.52 0.39 9.67
CA LEU A 100 0.05 -0.87 9.07
C LEU A 100 1.14 -1.52 8.20
N GLY A 101 1.89 -0.74 7.44
CA GLY A 101 3.04 -1.24 6.68
C GLY A 101 4.15 -1.83 7.57
N VAL A 102 4.46 -1.19 8.71
CA VAL A 102 5.40 -1.74 9.71
C VAL A 102 4.85 -3.04 10.29
N ALA A 103 3.58 -3.07 10.70
CA ALA A 103 2.97 -4.25 11.30
C ALA A 103 3.00 -5.45 10.34
N ALA A 104 2.61 -5.25 9.07
CA ALA A 104 2.67 -6.30 8.05
C ALA A 104 4.10 -6.81 7.81
N ALA A 105 5.09 -5.91 7.72
CA ALA A 105 6.48 -6.29 7.53
C ALA A 105 7.07 -7.04 8.74
N VAL A 106 6.70 -6.64 9.97
CA VAL A 106 7.07 -7.35 11.20
C VAL A 106 6.45 -8.74 11.23
N CYS A 107 5.16 -8.87 10.94
CA CYS A 107 4.49 -10.18 10.85
C CYS A 107 5.16 -11.10 9.83
N ALA A 108 5.54 -10.58 8.65
CA ALA A 108 6.23 -11.34 7.63
C ALA A 108 7.65 -11.78 8.06
N ILE A 109 8.42 -10.89 8.72
CA ILE A 109 9.76 -11.23 9.24
C ILE A 109 9.67 -12.26 10.36
N ILE A 110 8.75 -12.08 11.32
CA ILE A 110 8.53 -13.04 12.40
C ILE A 110 8.18 -14.40 11.80
N ARG A 111 7.30 -14.45 10.79
CA ARG A 111 6.95 -15.72 10.12
C ARG A 111 8.15 -16.39 9.46
N GLY A 112 9.04 -15.62 8.84
CA GLY A 112 10.22 -16.15 8.16
C GLY A 112 11.36 -16.57 9.10
N LEU A 113 11.45 -15.99 10.30
CA LEU A 113 12.46 -16.33 11.31
C LEU A 113 11.99 -17.36 12.34
N ALA A 114 10.73 -17.23 12.77
CA ALA A 114 10.10 -18.03 13.82
C ALA A 114 8.70 -18.46 13.34
N PRO A 115 8.63 -19.45 12.43
CA PRO A 115 7.38 -19.88 11.81
C PRO A 115 6.28 -20.29 12.79
N TRP A 116 6.65 -20.79 13.98
CA TRP A 116 5.76 -21.16 15.06
C TRP A 116 5.15 -19.98 15.83
N ALA A 117 5.77 -18.78 15.76
CA ALA A 117 5.35 -17.63 16.54
C ALA A 117 4.11 -16.92 15.97
N ILE A 118 3.88 -17.03 14.66
CA ILE A 118 2.76 -16.38 13.97
C ILE A 118 2.18 -17.32 12.90
N SER A 119 0.86 -17.50 12.90
CA SER A 119 0.20 -18.32 11.88
C SER A 119 0.17 -17.62 10.51
N CYS A 120 0.06 -18.38 9.42
CA CYS A 120 -0.12 -17.79 8.08
C CYS A 120 -1.36 -16.89 7.99
N LYS A 121 -2.43 -17.24 8.72
CA LYS A 121 -3.62 -16.41 8.85
C LYS A 121 -3.29 -15.05 9.46
N GLY A 122 -2.44 -15.00 10.49
CA GLY A 122 -2.02 -13.73 11.10
C GLY A 122 -1.26 -12.83 10.12
N VAL A 123 -0.34 -13.41 9.33
CA VAL A 123 0.36 -12.67 8.27
C VAL A 123 -0.62 -12.19 7.21
N SER A 124 -1.55 -13.04 6.75
CA SER A 124 -2.61 -12.70 5.79
C SER A 124 -3.45 -11.52 6.27
N SER A 125 -3.99 -11.60 7.48
CA SER A 125 -4.83 -10.55 8.04
C SER A 125 -4.08 -9.22 8.18
N SER A 126 -2.79 -9.24 8.48
CA SER A 126 -1.97 -8.02 8.51
C SER A 126 -1.77 -7.42 7.11
N ALA A 127 -1.59 -8.26 6.08
CA ALA A 127 -1.47 -7.84 4.69
C ALA A 127 -2.81 -7.31 4.15
N GLU A 128 -3.92 -8.00 4.44
CA GLU A 128 -5.29 -7.57 4.10
C GLU A 128 -5.60 -6.21 4.71
N ALA A 129 -5.34 -6.02 6.02
CA ALA A 129 -5.53 -4.73 6.70
C ALA A 129 -4.78 -3.59 6.00
N ASN A 130 -3.57 -3.88 5.53
CA ASN A 130 -2.79 -2.93 4.77
C ASN A 130 -3.42 -2.62 3.39
N VAL A 131 -3.95 -3.65 2.72
CA VAL A 131 -4.63 -3.52 1.42
C VAL A 131 -5.91 -2.69 1.54
N TYR A 132 -6.78 -2.89 2.53
CA TYR A 132 -8.05 -2.15 2.59
C TYR A 132 -7.99 -0.85 3.41
N VAL A 133 -7.33 -0.83 4.58
CA VAL A 133 -7.22 0.41 5.39
C VAL A 133 -6.10 1.30 4.85
N GLY A 134 -4.94 0.72 4.59
CA GLY A 134 -3.75 1.47 4.17
C GLY A 134 -3.94 2.18 2.84
N THR A 135 -4.43 1.47 1.82
CA THR A 135 -4.65 2.07 0.49
C THR A 135 -5.77 3.11 0.50
N SER A 136 -6.86 2.85 1.23
CA SER A 136 -7.96 3.82 1.40
C SER A 136 -7.50 5.10 2.10
N ALA A 137 -6.61 4.98 3.10
CA ALA A 137 -6.00 6.13 3.74
C ALA A 137 -5.13 6.95 2.78
N ILE A 138 -4.36 6.29 1.91
CA ILE A 138 -3.57 6.94 0.86
C ILE A 138 -4.48 7.70 -0.12
N VAL A 139 -5.50 7.03 -0.66
CA VAL A 139 -6.49 7.65 -1.57
C VAL A 139 -7.16 8.84 -0.89
N GLY A 140 -7.53 8.70 0.39
CA GLY A 140 -8.09 9.77 1.20
C GLY A 140 -7.16 10.97 1.34
N ILE A 141 -5.87 10.77 1.62
CA ILE A 141 -4.87 11.85 1.69
C ILE A 141 -4.82 12.62 0.37
N LEU A 142 -4.80 11.91 -0.76
CA LEU A 142 -4.70 12.53 -2.08
C LEU A 142 -5.96 13.35 -2.41
N PHE A 143 -7.15 12.82 -2.16
CA PHE A 143 -8.40 13.54 -2.40
C PHE A 143 -8.62 14.71 -1.45
N VAL A 144 -8.23 14.61 -0.18
CA VAL A 144 -8.26 15.75 0.75
C VAL A 144 -7.41 16.90 0.20
N LYS A 145 -6.25 16.62 -0.39
CA LYS A 145 -5.42 17.65 -1.03
C LYS A 145 -6.09 18.24 -2.27
N ALA A 146 -6.70 17.41 -3.12
CA ALA A 146 -7.46 17.89 -4.28
C ALA A 146 -8.65 18.78 -3.86
N TYR A 147 -9.35 18.41 -2.79
CA TYR A 147 -10.47 19.17 -2.22
C TYR A 147 -10.03 20.56 -1.73
N TYR A 148 -8.93 20.65 -0.97
CA TYR A 148 -8.39 21.96 -0.58
C TYR A 148 -7.85 22.75 -1.78
N GLY A 149 -7.27 22.08 -2.79
CA GLY A 149 -6.79 22.69 -4.02
C GLY A 149 -7.89 23.33 -4.87
N THR A 150 -9.12 22.81 -4.77
CA THR A 150 -10.30 23.26 -5.53
C THR A 150 -11.22 24.20 -4.75
N LYS A 151 -10.67 24.90 -3.73
CA LYS A 151 -11.44 25.81 -2.87
C LYS A 151 -12.67 25.16 -2.23
N HIS A 152 -12.54 23.92 -1.76
CA HIS A 152 -13.62 23.19 -1.08
C HIS A 152 -14.81 22.83 -1.99
N SER A 153 -14.55 22.50 -3.26
CA SER A 153 -15.60 22.07 -4.19
C SER A 153 -16.32 20.81 -3.69
N ARG A 154 -17.66 20.88 -3.57
CA ARG A 154 -18.51 19.76 -3.14
C ARG A 154 -18.44 18.57 -4.11
N ILE A 155 -18.23 18.84 -5.40
CA ILE A 155 -18.10 17.80 -6.43
C ILE A 155 -16.86 16.95 -6.16
N VAL A 156 -15.73 17.60 -5.86
CA VAL A 156 -14.46 16.90 -5.56
C VAL A 156 -14.58 16.10 -4.27
N LEU A 157 -15.30 16.62 -3.27
CA LEU A 157 -15.60 15.87 -2.04
C LEU A 157 -16.42 14.61 -2.33
N CYS A 158 -17.47 14.71 -3.15
CA CYS A 158 -18.33 13.58 -3.52
C CYS A 158 -17.54 12.50 -4.30
N ILE A 159 -16.79 12.92 -5.32
CA ILE A 159 -15.92 12.02 -6.10
C ILE A 159 -14.88 11.35 -5.20
N GLY A 160 -14.24 12.13 -4.32
CA GLY A 160 -13.25 11.61 -3.38
C GLY A 160 -13.84 10.63 -2.38
N ALA A 161 -15.01 10.93 -1.81
CA ALA A 161 -15.71 10.02 -0.90
C ALA A 161 -16.07 8.70 -1.61
N LEU A 162 -16.60 8.78 -2.83
CA LEU A 162 -16.91 7.60 -3.64
C LEU A 162 -15.65 6.78 -3.95
N ALA A 163 -14.55 7.43 -4.34
CA ALA A 163 -13.29 6.74 -4.61
C ALA A 163 -12.72 6.04 -3.37
N ILE A 164 -12.78 6.68 -2.19
CA ILE A 164 -12.37 6.07 -0.92
C ILE A 164 -13.25 4.86 -0.60
N LEU A 165 -14.57 4.99 -0.72
CA LEU A 165 -15.51 3.89 -0.47
C LEU A 165 -15.29 2.71 -1.41
N LEU A 166 -15.09 2.97 -2.70
CA LEU A 166 -14.79 1.92 -3.69
C LEU A 166 -13.45 1.24 -3.42
N THR A 167 -12.41 2.00 -3.08
CA THR A 167 -11.09 1.47 -2.72
C THR A 167 -11.19 0.59 -1.47
N PHE A 168 -11.93 1.06 -0.46
CA PHE A 168 -12.17 0.31 0.77
C PHE A 168 -12.97 -0.96 0.51
N ALA A 169 -14.04 -0.88 -0.28
CA ALA A 169 -14.88 -2.03 -0.60
C ALA A 169 -14.12 -3.10 -1.37
N VAL A 170 -13.38 -2.73 -2.43
CA VAL A 170 -12.55 -3.69 -3.17
C VAL A 170 -11.40 -4.23 -2.32
N GLY A 171 -10.83 -3.39 -1.46
CA GLY A 171 -9.88 -3.84 -0.45
C GLY A 171 -10.50 -4.88 0.48
N LEU A 172 -11.71 -4.64 1.01
CA LEU A 172 -12.40 -5.56 1.93
C LEU A 172 -12.72 -6.90 1.25
N MET A 173 -13.03 -6.89 -0.04
CA MET A 173 -13.21 -8.10 -0.83
C MET A 173 -11.95 -8.97 -0.90
N SER A 174 -10.75 -8.43 -0.57
CA SER A 174 -9.52 -9.23 -0.52
C SER A 174 -9.57 -10.32 0.54
N ILE A 175 -10.36 -10.15 1.61
CA ILE A 175 -10.54 -11.16 2.68
C ILE A 175 -11.07 -12.47 2.10
N TRP A 176 -11.96 -12.38 1.11
CA TRP A 176 -12.57 -13.55 0.46
C TRP A 176 -11.80 -14.02 -0.77
N ALA A 177 -11.04 -13.12 -1.39
CA ALA A 177 -10.30 -13.38 -2.62
C ALA A 177 -8.87 -13.89 -2.38
N MET A 178 -8.33 -13.72 -1.17
CA MET A 178 -6.99 -14.16 -0.81
C MET A 178 -7.04 -15.56 -0.21
N VAL A 179 -6.33 -16.50 -0.83
CA VAL A 179 -6.12 -17.84 -0.27
C VAL A 179 -4.71 -17.91 0.27
N THR A 180 -4.60 -18.37 1.50
CA THR A 180 -3.30 -18.59 2.15
C THR A 180 -3.11 -20.06 2.45
N PHE A 181 -1.93 -20.54 2.13
CA PHE A 181 -1.52 -21.91 2.39
C PHE A 181 -0.09 -21.93 2.88
N GLU A 182 0.16 -22.89 3.75
CA GLU A 182 1.47 -23.17 4.29
C GLU A 182 2.17 -24.18 3.38
N TYR A 183 3.43 -23.93 3.05
CA TYR A 183 4.24 -24.84 2.24
C TYR A 183 5.66 -24.97 2.81
N GLY A 184 6.25 -26.16 2.66
CA GLY A 184 7.62 -26.44 3.10
C GLY A 184 7.84 -26.21 4.60
N SER A 185 8.99 -25.62 4.96
CA SER A 185 9.48 -25.30 6.31
C SER A 185 8.65 -24.25 7.07
N GLY A 186 7.32 -24.32 6.94
CA GLY A 186 6.39 -23.30 7.38
C GLY A 186 6.63 -21.99 6.67
N ARG A 187 6.50 -21.93 5.34
CA ARG A 187 6.39 -20.64 4.63
C ARG A 187 4.94 -20.39 4.27
N CYS A 188 4.54 -19.12 4.21
CA CYS A 188 3.21 -18.76 3.75
C CYS A 188 3.27 -18.32 2.30
N ALA A 189 2.48 -18.95 1.45
CA ALA A 189 2.16 -18.43 0.14
C ALA A 189 0.78 -17.80 0.19
N MET A 190 0.61 -16.71 -0.55
CA MET A 190 -0.64 -16.00 -0.70
C MET A 190 -0.96 -15.95 -2.19
N ALA A 191 -2.07 -16.55 -2.58
CA ALA A 191 -2.63 -16.45 -3.92
C ALA A 191 -3.83 -15.52 -3.89
N LEU A 192 -3.99 -14.71 -4.95
CA LEU A 192 -5.08 -13.75 -5.10
C LEU A 192 -5.96 -14.18 -6.28
N ASP A 193 -7.27 -14.13 -6.09
CA ASP A 193 -8.25 -14.38 -7.15
C ASP A 193 -8.10 -13.35 -8.29
N TYR A 194 -8.07 -13.83 -9.52
CA TYR A 194 -7.91 -13.00 -10.72
C TYR A 194 -9.01 -11.94 -10.89
N ARG A 195 -10.25 -12.25 -10.50
CA ARG A 195 -11.39 -11.32 -10.56
C ARG A 195 -11.19 -10.16 -9.59
N TRP A 196 -10.58 -10.41 -8.44
CA TRP A 196 -10.22 -9.37 -7.48
C TRP A 196 -9.12 -8.47 -8.04
N ILE A 197 -8.09 -9.03 -8.67
CA ILE A 197 -7.00 -8.28 -9.32
C ILE A 197 -7.57 -7.32 -10.39
N ILE A 198 -8.47 -7.79 -11.25
CA ILE A 198 -9.13 -6.95 -12.25
C ILE A 198 -9.96 -5.85 -11.58
N SER A 199 -10.77 -6.21 -10.58
CA SER A 199 -11.64 -5.25 -9.88
C SER A 199 -10.82 -4.13 -9.22
N LYS A 200 -9.70 -4.50 -8.59
CA LYS A 200 -8.75 -3.57 -8.00
C LYS A 200 -8.13 -2.66 -9.07
N PHE A 201 -7.68 -3.24 -10.19
CA PHE A 201 -7.12 -2.47 -11.29
C PHE A 201 -8.11 -1.43 -11.82
N VAL A 202 -9.38 -1.81 -12.03
CA VAL A 202 -10.42 -0.87 -12.51
C VAL A 202 -10.64 0.27 -11.52
N VAL A 203 -10.73 -0.01 -10.22
CA VAL A 203 -10.90 1.03 -9.19
C VAL A 203 -9.68 1.93 -9.07
N ASP A 204 -8.47 1.38 -9.16
CA ASP A 204 -7.22 2.15 -9.12
C ASP A 204 -7.13 3.10 -10.33
N ILE A 205 -7.47 2.62 -11.54
CA ILE A 205 -7.50 3.45 -12.76
C ILE A 205 -8.58 4.53 -12.65
N ALA A 206 -9.81 4.18 -12.25
CA ALA A 206 -10.89 5.15 -12.09
C ALA A 206 -10.54 6.24 -11.06
N SER A 207 -9.91 5.86 -9.94
CA SER A 207 -9.45 6.79 -8.91
C SER A 207 -8.34 7.71 -9.43
N ASN A 208 -7.36 7.18 -10.16
CA ASN A 208 -6.26 7.95 -10.73
C ASN A 208 -6.73 8.93 -11.83
N VAL A 209 -7.67 8.52 -12.69
CA VAL A 209 -8.29 9.39 -13.71
C VAL A 209 -9.08 10.51 -13.02
N SER A 210 -9.89 10.17 -12.02
CA SER A 210 -10.68 11.14 -11.26
C SER A 210 -9.79 12.17 -10.54
N LEU A 211 -8.73 11.70 -9.90
CA LEU A 211 -7.74 12.52 -9.21
C LEU A 211 -7.00 13.43 -10.18
N THR A 212 -6.58 12.92 -11.34
CA THR A 212 -5.97 13.72 -12.40
C THR A 212 -6.91 14.79 -12.90
N GLY A 213 -8.19 14.47 -13.14
CA GLY A 213 -9.23 15.43 -13.51
C GLY A 213 -9.42 16.52 -12.45
N CYS A 214 -9.48 16.15 -11.17
CA CYS A 214 -9.59 17.11 -10.06
C CYS A 214 -8.38 18.05 -9.99
N PHE A 215 -7.18 17.52 -10.22
CA PHE A 215 -5.95 18.30 -10.26
C PHE A 215 -5.95 19.26 -11.46
N LEU A 216 -6.26 18.79 -12.68
CA LEU A 216 -6.37 19.67 -13.86
C LEU A 216 -7.43 20.76 -13.67
N TYR A 217 -8.56 20.43 -13.04
CA TYR A 217 -9.59 21.41 -12.70
C TYR A 217 -9.08 22.47 -11.71
N ALA A 218 -8.33 22.08 -10.68
CA ALA A 218 -7.68 23.01 -9.77
C ALA A 218 -6.66 23.91 -10.49
N ILE A 219 -5.86 23.38 -11.42
CA ILE A 219 -4.96 24.18 -12.27
C ILE A 219 -5.76 25.22 -13.03
N TRP A 220 -6.79 24.79 -13.75
CA TRP A 220 -7.61 25.68 -14.56
C TRP A 220 -8.21 26.83 -13.72
N LEU A 221 -8.73 26.51 -12.53
CA LEU A 221 -9.28 27.50 -11.61
C LEU A 221 -8.21 28.48 -11.08
N GLN A 222 -6.98 28.03 -10.88
CA GLN A 222 -5.87 28.88 -10.44
C GLN A 222 -5.37 29.79 -11.57
N THR A 223 -5.20 29.25 -12.78
CA THR A 223 -4.77 30.00 -13.97
C THR A 223 -5.74 31.14 -14.28
N ARG A 224 -7.05 30.91 -14.12
CA ARG A 224 -8.07 31.96 -14.32
C ARG A 224 -7.98 33.09 -13.29
N ASN A 225 -7.48 32.82 -12.07
CA ASN A 225 -7.56 33.74 -10.95
C ASN A 225 -6.33 34.64 -10.73
N LYS A 226 -5.31 34.65 -11.63
CA LYS A 226 -4.13 35.54 -11.75
C LYS A 226 -3.32 35.97 -10.48
N LYS A 227 -3.74 35.66 -9.26
CA LYS A 227 -3.24 36.28 -8.01
C LYS A 227 -2.48 35.34 -7.07
N HIS A 228 -2.26 34.06 -7.41
CA HIS A 228 -1.72 33.09 -6.44
C HIS A 228 -0.54 32.25 -6.97
N HIS A 229 0.64 32.88 -7.10
CA HIS A 229 1.89 32.20 -7.47
C HIS A 229 2.33 31.13 -6.44
N VAL A 230 1.97 31.29 -5.15
CA VAL A 230 2.35 30.34 -4.09
C VAL A 230 1.56 29.03 -4.20
N SER A 231 0.28 29.10 -4.57
CA SER A 231 -0.58 27.91 -4.74
C SER A 231 -0.11 27.04 -5.91
N TRP A 232 0.43 27.66 -6.96
CA TRP A 232 0.98 26.97 -8.13
C TRP A 232 2.12 26.02 -7.77
N LEU A 233 3.07 26.48 -6.95
CA LEU A 233 4.24 25.68 -6.59
C LEU A 233 3.86 24.49 -5.70
N LEU A 234 2.90 24.68 -4.78
CA LEU A 234 2.39 23.60 -3.93
C LEU A 234 1.63 22.55 -4.76
N PHE A 235 0.97 23.03 -5.82
CA PHE A 235 0.22 22.21 -6.74
C PHE A 235 1.14 21.35 -7.63
N GLN A 236 2.23 21.92 -8.14
CA GLN A 236 3.19 21.22 -8.99
C GLN A 236 3.81 20.01 -8.27
N ASP A 237 4.15 20.14 -6.98
CA ASP A 237 4.56 18.99 -6.18
C ASP A 237 3.43 17.97 -6.06
N GLY A 238 2.21 18.46 -5.81
CA GLY A 238 0.98 17.69 -5.82
C GLY A 238 0.92 16.69 -6.97
N LEU A 239 1.14 17.23 -8.18
CA LEU A 239 1.05 16.53 -9.44
C LEU A 239 2.19 15.54 -9.67
N ILE A 240 3.44 15.90 -9.37
CA ILE A 240 4.60 14.99 -9.55
C ILE A 240 4.42 13.73 -8.69
N TYR A 241 4.06 13.91 -7.42
CA TYR A 241 3.84 12.77 -6.52
C TYR A 241 2.58 11.98 -6.89
N GLY A 242 1.49 12.66 -7.25
CA GLY A 242 0.26 11.99 -7.70
C GLY A 242 0.47 11.16 -8.97
N PHE A 243 1.22 11.69 -9.94
CA PHE A 243 1.61 10.97 -11.14
C PHE A 243 2.51 9.78 -10.82
N GLY A 244 3.48 9.95 -9.90
CA GLY A 244 4.31 8.84 -9.43
C GLY A 244 3.51 7.69 -8.82
N VAL A 245 2.47 8.00 -8.04
CA VAL A 245 1.54 7.00 -7.51
C VAL A 245 0.76 6.30 -8.64
N ALA A 246 0.24 7.05 -9.60
CA ALA A 246 -0.49 6.48 -10.72
C ALA A 246 0.40 5.53 -11.55
N VAL A 247 1.62 5.94 -11.88
CA VAL A 247 2.59 5.13 -12.63
C VAL A 247 2.95 3.86 -11.85
N SER A 248 3.18 3.97 -10.53
CA SER A 248 3.44 2.81 -9.68
C SER A 248 2.30 1.80 -9.75
N ASN A 249 1.05 2.25 -9.52
CA ASN A 249 -0.12 1.37 -9.54
C ASN A 249 -0.33 0.71 -10.92
N VAL A 250 -0.15 1.46 -12.01
CA VAL A 250 -0.29 0.91 -13.37
C VAL A 250 0.81 -0.11 -13.66
N ALA A 251 2.07 0.19 -13.33
CA ALA A 251 3.19 -0.73 -13.53
C ALA A 251 3.02 -2.03 -12.73
N THR A 252 2.65 -1.92 -11.46
CA THR A 252 2.39 -3.05 -10.57
C THR A 252 1.28 -3.94 -11.12
N ASN A 253 0.14 -3.37 -11.52
CA ASN A 253 -0.95 -4.15 -12.10
C ASN A 253 -0.58 -4.75 -13.47
N ALA A 254 0.18 -4.03 -14.30
CA ALA A 254 0.67 -4.58 -15.57
C ALA A 254 1.58 -5.79 -15.34
N ILE A 255 2.49 -5.73 -14.37
CA ILE A 255 3.36 -6.87 -14.02
C ILE A 255 2.52 -8.06 -13.54
N VAL A 256 1.61 -7.82 -12.59
CA VAL A 256 0.74 -8.86 -12.01
C VAL A 256 -0.17 -9.51 -13.06
N LEU A 257 -0.71 -8.74 -14.01
CA LEU A 257 -1.60 -9.28 -15.04
C LEU A 257 -0.85 -10.02 -16.16
N ASN A 258 0.37 -9.61 -16.51
CA ASN A 258 1.11 -10.22 -17.62
C ASN A 258 2.00 -11.40 -17.20
N MET A 259 2.44 -11.46 -15.94
CA MET A 259 3.39 -12.47 -15.47
C MET A 259 2.69 -13.57 -14.67
N HIS A 260 2.10 -14.52 -15.39
CA HIS A 260 1.41 -15.67 -14.80
C HIS A 260 2.34 -16.56 -13.94
N SER A 261 3.64 -16.59 -14.22
CA SER A 261 4.63 -17.31 -13.41
C SER A 261 4.89 -16.68 -12.03
N LEU A 262 4.35 -15.48 -11.76
CA LEU A 262 4.56 -14.73 -10.53
C LEU A 262 3.36 -14.74 -9.58
N THR A 263 2.41 -15.66 -9.76
CA THR A 263 1.20 -15.76 -8.90
C THR A 263 1.52 -15.81 -7.41
N PHE A 264 2.56 -16.55 -7.01
CA PHE A 264 3.03 -16.61 -5.61
C PHE A 264 3.70 -15.32 -5.11
N TRP A 265 4.16 -14.47 -6.03
CA TRP A 265 4.82 -13.19 -5.75
C TRP A 265 3.87 -12.00 -5.78
N HIS A 266 2.60 -12.17 -6.18
CA HIS A 266 1.64 -11.07 -6.28
C HIS A 266 1.52 -10.26 -4.98
N ALA A 267 1.43 -10.93 -3.82
CA ALA A 267 1.36 -10.25 -2.53
C ALA A 267 2.63 -9.42 -2.23
N HIS A 268 3.81 -9.94 -2.60
CA HIS A 268 5.08 -9.22 -2.44
C HIS A 268 5.16 -8.01 -3.37
N ILE A 269 4.72 -8.15 -4.63
CA ILE A 269 4.66 -7.08 -5.60
C ILE A 269 3.75 -5.95 -5.11
N TYR A 270 2.56 -6.27 -4.60
CA TYR A 270 1.67 -5.27 -3.98
C TYR A 270 2.25 -4.65 -2.71
N ALA A 271 3.00 -5.39 -1.89
CA ALA A 271 3.67 -4.83 -0.72
C ALA A 271 4.77 -3.82 -1.10
N VAL A 272 5.53 -4.10 -2.18
CA VAL A 272 6.53 -3.19 -2.73
C VAL A 272 5.88 -1.93 -3.28
N ASP A 273 4.83 -2.08 -4.08
CA ASP A 273 4.04 -0.95 -4.60
C ASP A 273 3.51 -0.07 -3.47
N TYR A 274 2.88 -0.68 -2.47
CA TYR A 274 2.39 0.02 -1.29
C TYR A 274 3.50 0.78 -0.56
N CYS A 275 4.70 0.21 -0.45
CA CYS A 275 5.86 0.88 0.15
C CYS A 275 6.32 2.10 -0.66
N ILE A 276 6.36 1.99 -1.98
CA ILE A 276 6.71 3.08 -2.90
C ILE A 276 5.69 4.21 -2.74
N VAL A 277 4.40 3.90 -2.85
CA VAL A 277 3.31 4.86 -2.74
C VAL A 277 3.29 5.52 -1.36
N SER A 278 3.41 4.75 -0.28
CA SER A 278 3.51 5.25 1.10
C SER A 278 4.69 6.23 1.26
N THR A 279 5.85 5.91 0.68
CA THR A 279 7.04 6.76 0.72
C THR A 279 6.83 8.06 -0.06
N LEU A 280 6.20 8.00 -1.24
CA LEU A 280 5.88 9.17 -2.04
C LEU A 280 4.93 10.12 -1.30
N VAL A 281 3.86 9.59 -0.72
CA VAL A 281 2.88 10.38 0.06
C VAL A 281 3.54 11.01 1.30
N CYS A 282 4.32 10.24 2.04
CA CYS A 282 5.00 10.75 3.24
C CYS A 282 6.00 11.87 2.89
N ARG A 283 6.79 11.68 1.82
CA ARG A 283 7.72 12.71 1.31
C ARG A 283 6.98 13.95 0.82
N GLN A 284 5.88 13.78 0.10
CA GLN A 284 5.06 14.87 -0.39
C GLN A 284 4.53 15.73 0.76
N LEU A 285 3.98 15.12 1.81
CA LEU A 285 3.47 15.83 2.99
C LEU A 285 4.58 16.56 3.75
N TRP A 286 5.75 15.93 3.89
CA TRP A 286 6.90 16.56 4.54
C TRP A 286 7.45 17.75 3.76
N GLN A 287 7.58 17.64 2.44
CA GLN A 287 8.05 18.74 1.60
C GLN A 287 7.09 19.92 1.66
N ALA A 288 5.78 19.68 1.55
CA ALA A 288 4.76 20.71 1.69
C ALA A 288 4.90 21.46 3.03
N ARG A 289 5.16 20.71 4.12
CA ARG A 289 5.40 21.28 5.44
C ARG A 289 6.68 22.11 5.53
N VAL A 290 7.81 21.60 5.05
CA VAL A 290 9.10 22.32 5.07
C VAL A 290 8.98 23.64 4.32
N ARG A 291 8.31 23.64 3.17
CA ARG A 291 8.05 24.86 2.38
C ARG A 291 7.15 25.84 3.12
N TYR A 292 6.07 25.37 3.73
CA TYR A 292 5.19 26.21 4.55
C TYR A 292 5.95 26.88 5.71
N ALA A 293 6.81 26.13 6.40
CA ALA A 293 7.64 26.66 7.48
C ALA A 293 8.63 27.73 6.97
N ARG A 294 9.28 27.48 5.82
CA ARG A 294 10.18 28.46 5.19
C ARG A 294 9.45 29.74 4.81
N HIS A 295 8.28 29.63 4.18
CA HIS A 295 7.48 30.78 3.77
C HIS A 295 7.04 31.62 4.98
N ARG A 296 6.61 30.98 6.08
CA ARG A 296 6.25 31.69 7.32
C ARG A 296 7.43 32.43 7.94
N ARG A 297 8.65 31.87 7.88
CA ARG A 297 9.87 32.52 8.37
C ARG A 297 10.20 33.77 7.55
N THR A 298 10.18 33.68 6.22
CA THR A 298 10.44 34.82 5.33
C THR A 298 9.43 35.94 5.53
N ASN A 299 8.13 35.62 5.70
CA ASN A 299 7.11 36.65 5.94
C ASN A 299 7.30 37.35 7.29
N ARG A 300 7.73 36.63 8.33
CA ARG A 300 8.05 37.25 9.63
C ARG A 300 9.20 38.26 9.51
N ILE A 301 10.27 37.91 8.79
CA ILE A 301 11.43 38.79 8.57
C ILE A 301 11.01 40.08 7.87
N LYS A 302 10.19 39.98 6.81
CA LYS A 302 9.68 41.15 6.09
C LYS A 302 8.83 42.06 6.97
N ILE A 303 7.99 41.49 7.85
CA ILE A 303 7.16 42.28 8.78
C ILE A 303 8.04 42.97 9.82
N THR A 304 9.08 42.31 10.34
CA THR A 304 10.01 42.93 11.29
C THR A 304 10.84 44.05 10.64
N GLU A 305 11.27 43.88 9.39
CA GLU A 305 11.99 44.91 8.63
C GLU A 305 11.08 46.12 8.32
N ALA A 306 9.83 45.87 7.90
CA ALA A 306 8.86 46.93 7.66
C ALA A 306 8.53 47.70 8.96
N GLY A 307 8.35 46.99 10.07
CA GLY A 307 8.14 47.59 11.39
C GLY A 307 9.34 48.45 11.83
N ALA A 308 10.56 47.96 11.65
CA ALA A 308 11.78 48.72 11.96
C ALA A 308 11.92 49.97 11.09
N ALA A 309 11.62 49.88 9.79
CA ALA A 309 11.63 51.03 8.88
C ALA A 309 10.61 52.11 9.27
N ILE A 310 9.42 51.72 9.71
CA ILE A 310 8.39 52.65 10.19
C ILE A 310 8.84 53.34 11.49
N LEU A 311 9.42 52.60 12.43
CA LEU A 311 9.93 53.16 13.69
C LEU A 311 11.08 54.16 13.44
N LEU A 312 11.98 53.86 12.50
CA LEU A 312 13.05 54.78 12.11
C LEU A 312 12.51 56.04 11.44
N ARG A 313 11.43 55.94 10.65
CA ARG A 313 10.80 57.10 10.01
C ARG A 313 10.08 58.01 11.01
N ARG A 314 9.58 57.47 12.13
CA ARG A 314 8.90 58.24 13.18
C ARG A 314 9.85 59.00 14.12
N ARG A 315 11.15 58.68 14.10
CA ARG A 315 12.19 59.37 14.88
C ARG A 315 12.86 60.54 14.14
N ARG A 316 12.61 60.70 12.84
CA ARG A 316 13.03 61.87 12.06
C ARG A 316 11.88 62.85 11.98
#